data_AF-A0A969U6I4-F1
#
_entry.id   AF-A0A969U6I4-F1
#
_cell.length_a   1.000
_cell.length_b   1.000
_cell.length_c   1.000
_cell.angle_alpha   90.00
_cell.angle_beta   90.00
_cell.angle_gamma   90.00
#
_symmetry.space_group_name_H-M   'P 1'
#
loop_
_entity.id
_entity.type
_entity.pdbx_description
1 polymer ?
#
loop_
_entity_poly.entity_id
_entity_poly.type
_entity_poly.pdbx_seq_one_letter_code
_entity_poly.pdbx_strand_id
1 'polypeptide(L)'
;MQREYQIASQELTAFLQKVQELKIVNAEQVVPWRLLDPPEYPNFPVSPDVPRQLGLGAVGSVLAGILVSVGLNKLDDRVDNPDSVKAMTGLPVILIPAVDDLDQSASMRVGLFSKPPKVKIKIIPIGVLWSRFGLWHWVSV
;
A
#
# COMPACT_ATOMS: atom_id res chain seq x y z
N MET A 1 87.27 -3.46 -29.66
CA MET A 1 87.07 -2.04 -29.31
C MET A 1 85.98 -1.34 -30.14
N GLN A 2 85.85 -1.54 -31.45
CA GLN A 2 84.81 -0.85 -32.25
C GLN A 2 83.39 -1.43 -32.11
N ARG A 3 83.24 -2.72 -31.76
CA ARG A 3 81.91 -3.35 -31.65
C ARG A 3 81.10 -2.89 -30.42
N GLU A 4 81.77 -2.56 -29.32
CA GLU A 4 81.12 -2.19 -28.06
C GLU A 4 80.36 -0.86 -28.16
N TYR A 5 80.91 0.10 -28.91
CA TYR A 5 80.24 1.39 -29.17
C TYR A 5 78.97 1.24 -30.02
N GLN A 6 78.99 0.33 -31.00
CA GLN A 6 77.85 0.11 -31.90
C GLN A 6 76.69 -0.57 -31.16
N ILE A 7 77.00 -1.53 -30.27
CA ILE A 7 75.99 -2.23 -29.45
C ILE A 7 75.33 -1.26 -28.47
N ALA A 8 76.09 -0.41 -27.78
CA ALA A 8 75.53 0.59 -26.86
C ALA A 8 74.59 1.59 -27.56
N SER A 9 74.90 1.95 -28.82
CA SER A 9 74.06 2.86 -29.60
C SER A 9 72.75 2.22 -30.09
N GLN A 10 72.77 0.93 -30.43
CA GLN A 10 71.58 0.20 -30.85
C GLN A 10 70.60 0.00 -29.70
N GLU A 11 71.10 -0.39 -28.53
CA GLU A 11 70.29 -0.55 -27.31
C GLU A 11 69.67 0.78 -26.88
N LEU A 12 70.45 1.87 -26.93
CA LEU A 12 69.94 3.20 -26.60
C LEU A 12 68.83 3.65 -27.55
N THR A 13 68.98 3.38 -28.85
CA THR A 13 67.97 3.73 -29.85
C THR A 13 66.69 2.90 -29.66
N ALA A 14 66.83 1.60 -29.37
CA ALA A 14 65.71 0.73 -29.05
C ALA A 14 64.97 1.16 -27.76
N PHE A 15 65.71 1.59 -26.74
CA PHE A 15 65.12 2.13 -25.50
C PHE A 15 64.35 3.43 -25.75
N LEU A 16 64.92 4.36 -26.51
CA LEU A 16 64.26 5.63 -26.87
C LEU A 16 62.97 5.40 -27.65
N GLN A 17 62.98 4.45 -28.59
CA GLN A 17 61.77 4.05 -29.34
C GLN A 17 60.69 3.49 -28.41
N LYS A 18 61.05 2.62 -27.47
CA LYS A 18 60.11 2.05 -26.49
C LYS A 18 59.52 3.11 -25.57
N VAL A 19 60.34 4.05 -25.09
CA VAL A 19 59.88 5.19 -24.28
C VAL A 19 58.92 6.08 -25.08
N GLN A 20 59.19 6.32 -26.36
CA GLN A 20 58.33 7.13 -27.21
C GLN A 20 56.99 6.44 -27.51
N GLU A 21 56.99 5.12 -27.73
CA GLU A 21 55.79 4.28 -27.87
C GLU A 21 54.93 4.33 -26.60
N LEU A 22 55.53 4.16 -25.41
CA LEU A 22 54.84 4.25 -24.12
C LEU A 22 54.24 5.64 -23.86
N LYS A 23 54.88 6.72 -24.29
CA LYS A 23 54.34 8.09 -24.15
C LYS A 23 53.11 8.33 -25.03
N ILE A 24 53.08 7.73 -26.22
CA ILE A 24 51.92 7.80 -27.12
C ILE A 24 50.77 6.94 -26.58
N VAL A 25 51.06 5.74 -26.09
CA VAL A 25 50.05 4.84 -25.50
C VAL A 25 49.50 5.38 -24.19
N ASN A 26 50.32 6.06 -23.37
CA ASN A 26 49.86 6.72 -22.13
C ASN A 26 49.01 7.98 -22.41
N ALA A 27 49.13 8.58 -23.59
CA ALA A 27 48.23 9.67 -24.00
C ALA A 27 46.83 9.15 -24.41
N GLU A 28 46.71 7.86 -24.76
CA GLU A 28 45.49 7.21 -25.22
C GLU A 28 44.80 6.36 -24.13
N GLN A 29 45.54 5.98 -23.09
CA GLN A 29 44.97 5.27 -21.94
C GLN A 29 44.31 6.24 -20.97
N VAL A 30 43.04 6.50 -21.27
CA VAL A 30 41.95 6.72 -20.31
C VAL A 30 42.11 8.01 -19.51
N VAL A 31 41.23 8.99 -19.78
CA VAL A 31 40.96 10.07 -18.83
C VAL A 31 40.76 9.44 -17.46
N PRO A 32 41.64 9.67 -16.47
CA PRO A 32 41.49 9.05 -15.17
C PRO A 32 40.19 9.61 -14.61
N TRP A 33 39.18 8.75 -14.48
CA TRP A 33 37.97 9.09 -13.77
C TRP A 33 38.41 9.42 -12.35
N ARG A 34 38.46 10.71 -12.05
CA ARG A 34 38.78 11.21 -10.71
C ARG A 34 37.46 11.51 -10.06
N LEU A 35 37.23 10.93 -8.89
CA LEU A 35 36.06 11.28 -8.09
C LEU A 35 36.19 12.77 -7.73
N LEU A 36 35.41 13.62 -8.41
CA LEU A 36 35.39 15.07 -8.16
C LEU A 36 34.55 15.37 -6.93
N ASP A 37 33.46 14.64 -6.75
CA ASP A 37 32.62 14.67 -5.55
C ASP A 37 32.29 13.25 -5.09
N PRO A 38 32.41 12.97 -3.78
CA PRO A 38 31.89 11.75 -3.20
C PRO A 38 30.36 11.73 -3.35
N PRO A 39 29.75 10.54 -3.55
CA PRO A 39 28.30 10.43 -3.62
C PRO A 39 27.67 10.88 -2.30
N GLU A 40 26.84 11.91 -2.35
CA GLU A 40 26.05 12.35 -1.20
C GLU A 40 24.95 11.32 -0.91
N TYR A 41 24.88 10.88 0.34
CA TYR A 41 23.74 10.09 0.80
C TYR A 41 22.54 11.02 0.97
N PRO A 42 21.37 10.68 0.38
CA PRO A 42 20.19 11.48 0.55
C PRO A 42 19.77 11.48 2.02
N ASN A 43 19.70 12.67 2.62
CA ASN A 43 19.28 12.87 4.01
C ASN A 43 17.85 12.37 4.28
N PHE A 44 17.04 12.28 3.23
CA PHE A 44 15.66 11.80 3.30
C PHE A 44 15.47 10.63 2.32
N PRO A 45 14.80 9.55 2.76
CA PRO A 45 14.46 8.46 1.87
C PRO A 45 13.52 8.99 0.78
N VAL A 46 13.92 8.84 -0.48
CA VAL A 46 13.11 9.23 -1.66
C VAL A 46 11.80 8.41 -1.74
N SER A 47 11.78 7.27 -1.05
CA SER A 47 10.60 6.43 -0.85
C SER A 47 10.75 5.62 0.44
N PRO A 48 9.68 5.35 1.21
CA PRO A 48 8.28 5.72 0.97
C PRO A 48 7.88 7.06 1.59
N ASP A 49 7.21 7.91 0.81
CA ASP A 49 6.59 9.15 1.29
C ASP A 49 5.25 8.83 2.01
N VAL A 50 5.40 8.38 3.26
CA VAL A 50 4.29 7.96 4.13
C VAL A 50 3.24 9.06 4.32
N PRO A 51 3.61 10.34 4.59
CA PRO A 51 2.63 11.41 4.75
C PRO A 51 1.75 11.60 3.51
N ARG A 52 2.33 11.56 2.31
CA ARG A 52 1.60 11.70 1.05
C ARG A 52 0.64 10.53 0.83
N GLN A 53 1.07 9.31 1.11
CA GLN A 53 0.21 8.12 0.95
C GLN A 53 -0.95 8.11 1.95
N LEU A 54 -0.72 8.52 3.20
CA LEU A 54 -1.77 8.66 4.21
C LEU A 54 -2.77 9.74 3.84
N GLY A 55 -2.31 10.90 3.35
CA GLY A 55 -3.17 11.96 2.86
C GLY A 55 -4.07 11.51 1.71
N LEU A 56 -3.50 10.80 0.73
CA LEU A 56 -4.26 10.24 -0.38
C LEU A 56 -5.25 9.17 0.07
N GLY A 57 -4.88 8.31 1.02
CA GLY A 57 -5.76 7.29 1.60
C GLY A 57 -6.94 7.90 2.36
N ALA A 58 -6.70 8.96 3.14
CA ALA A 58 -7.74 9.68 3.88
C ALA A 58 -8.76 10.34 2.96
N VAL A 59 -8.29 11.02 1.90
CA VAL A 59 -9.20 11.62 0.89
C VAL A 59 -9.94 10.52 0.12
N GLY A 60 -9.25 9.45 -0.24
CA GLY A 60 -9.84 8.32 -0.97
C GLY A 60 -10.94 7.61 -0.18
N SER A 61 -10.77 7.41 1.13
CA SER A 61 -11.76 6.74 1.96
C SER A 61 -13.02 7.57 2.18
N VAL A 62 -12.90 8.89 2.28
CA VAL A 62 -14.07 9.80 2.37
C VAL A 62 -14.90 9.72 1.10
N LEU A 63 -14.26 9.80 -0.07
CA LEU A 63 -14.96 9.68 -1.35
C LEU A 63 -15.61 8.30 -1.50
N ALA A 64 -14.88 7.23 -1.15
CA ALA A 64 -15.41 5.88 -1.17
C ALA A 64 -16.61 5.71 -0.22
N GLY A 65 -16.56 6.27 0.99
CA GLY A 65 -17.66 6.22 1.95
C GLY A 65 -18.94 6.88 1.42
N ILE A 66 -18.80 8.04 0.77
CA ILE A 66 -19.94 8.72 0.12
C ILE A 66 -20.52 7.85 -1.00
N LEU A 67 -19.67 7.29 -1.86
CA LEU A 67 -20.10 6.41 -2.95
C LEU A 67 -20.84 5.17 -2.42
N VAL A 68 -20.33 4.54 -1.37
CA VAL A 68 -20.96 3.39 -0.73
C VAL A 68 -22.31 3.79 -0.12
N SER A 69 -22.38 4.93 0.58
CA SER A 69 -23.62 5.44 1.17
C SER A 69 -24.70 5.69 0.10
N VAL A 70 -24.36 6.35 -1.00
CA VAL A 70 -25.28 6.62 -2.09
C VAL A 70 -25.66 5.32 -2.83
N GLY A 71 -24.71 4.41 -3.02
CA GLY A 71 -24.94 3.12 -3.65
C GLY A 71 -25.95 2.28 -2.86
N LEU A 72 -25.78 2.18 -1.54
CA LEU A 72 -26.70 1.47 -0.66
C LEU A 72 -28.11 2.09 -0.68
N ASN A 73 -28.21 3.42 -0.71
CA ASN A 73 -29.50 4.11 -0.79
C ASN A 73 -30.26 3.87 -2.11
N LYS A 74 -29.57 3.48 -3.18
CA LYS A 74 -30.20 3.11 -4.45
C LYS A 74 -30.56 1.64 -4.54
N LEU A 75 -29.97 0.79 -3.71
CA LEU A 75 -30.23 -0.64 -3.62
C LEU A 75 -31.39 -0.95 -2.65
N ASP A 76 -31.68 -0.05 -1.71
CA ASP A 76 -32.84 -0.16 -0.83
C ASP A 76 -34.07 0.46 -1.52
N ASP A 77 -35.15 -0.32 -1.66
CA ASP A 77 -36.43 0.11 -2.26
C ASP A 77 -37.28 0.98 -1.31
N ARG A 78 -36.70 1.40 -0.17
CA ARG A 78 -37.37 2.25 0.81
C ARG A 78 -37.49 3.68 0.26
N VAL A 79 -38.73 4.10 0.07
CA VAL A 79 -39.04 5.47 -0.35
C VAL A 79 -39.03 6.38 0.87
N ASP A 80 -37.94 7.13 1.05
CA ASP A 80 -37.76 8.06 2.18
C ASP A 80 -38.68 9.29 2.13
N ASN A 81 -39.28 9.61 0.96
CA ASN A 81 -40.07 10.82 0.78
C ASN A 81 -41.56 10.49 0.49
N PRO A 82 -42.51 10.90 1.33
CA PRO A 82 -43.94 10.59 1.13
C PRO A 82 -44.53 11.26 -0.13
N ASP A 83 -43.92 12.35 -0.60
CA ASP A 83 -44.35 13.07 -1.80
C ASP A 83 -44.06 12.31 -3.10
N SER A 84 -42.99 11.52 -3.16
CA SER A 84 -42.72 10.67 -4.34
C SER A 84 -43.70 9.50 -4.43
N VAL A 85 -44.20 8.99 -3.29
CA VAL A 85 -45.25 7.96 -3.26
C VAL A 85 -46.57 8.50 -3.79
N LYS A 86 -46.97 9.73 -3.41
CA LYS A 86 -48.18 10.39 -3.91
C LYS A 86 -48.11 10.66 -5.42
N ALA A 87 -46.95 11.06 -5.94
CA ALA A 87 -46.76 11.32 -7.37
C ALA A 87 -46.79 10.05 -8.23
N MET A 88 -46.31 8.91 -7.71
CA MET A 88 -46.29 7.63 -8.43
C MET A 88 -47.61 6.86 -8.34
N THR A 89 -48.30 6.94 -7.20
CA THR A 89 -49.53 6.15 -6.94
C THR A 89 -50.82 6.93 -7.13
N GLY A 90 -50.76 8.27 -7.18
CA GLY A 90 -51.93 9.14 -7.33
C GLY A 90 -52.88 9.14 -6.13
N LEU A 91 -52.54 8.45 -5.04
CA LEU A 91 -53.37 8.32 -3.85
C LEU A 91 -52.91 9.26 -2.74
N PRO A 92 -53.83 9.86 -1.96
CA PRO A 92 -53.46 10.65 -0.79
C PRO A 92 -52.84 9.74 0.29
N VAL A 93 -51.52 9.83 0.44
CA VAL A 93 -50.75 9.13 1.47
C VAL A 93 -51.09 9.69 2.86
N ILE A 94 -51.47 8.80 3.78
CA ILE A 94 -51.63 9.07 5.21
C ILE A 94 -50.38 8.53 5.91
N LEU A 95 -49.58 9.41 6.49
CA LEU A 95 -48.36 9.04 7.20
C LEU A 95 -48.72 8.53 8.60
N ILE A 96 -48.59 7.23 8.85
CA ILE A 96 -48.66 6.67 10.20
C ILE A 96 -47.21 6.50 10.68
N PRO A 97 -46.74 7.27 11.67
CA PRO A 97 -45.40 7.07 12.21
C PRO A 97 -45.32 5.70 12.87
N ALA A 98 -44.46 4.83 12.32
CA ALA A 98 -44.07 3.60 13.00
C ALA A 98 -43.15 3.98 14.16
N VAL A 99 -43.70 3.95 15.38
CA VAL A 99 -42.93 4.13 16.61
C VAL A 99 -42.46 2.74 17.04
N ASP A 100 -41.18 2.44 16.79
CA ASP A 100 -40.57 1.16 17.16
C ASP A 100 -40.46 1.00 18.70
N ASP A 101 -40.64 2.10 19.46
CA ASP A 101 -40.56 2.14 20.93
C ASP A 101 -41.79 1.55 21.65
N LEU A 102 -42.84 1.18 20.91
CA LEU A 102 -44.03 0.57 21.50
C LEU A 102 -43.77 -0.86 22.01
N ASP A 103 -42.76 -1.55 21.47
CA ASP A 103 -42.35 -2.88 21.93
C ASP A 103 -41.67 -2.84 23.30
N GLN A 104 -40.96 -1.75 23.61
CA GLN A 104 -40.19 -1.59 24.84
C GLN A 104 -41.09 -1.21 26.04
N SER A 105 -42.17 -0.48 25.80
CA SER A 105 -43.18 -0.16 26.82
C SER A 105 -44.24 -1.27 27.00
N ALA A 106 -44.58 -2.01 25.93
CA ALA A 106 -45.43 -3.19 26.01
C ALA A 106 -44.76 -4.33 26.80
N SER A 107 -43.45 -4.53 26.62
CA SER A 107 -42.68 -5.53 27.38
C SER A 107 -42.46 -5.15 28.86
N MET A 108 -42.50 -3.87 29.24
CA MET A 108 -42.52 -3.46 30.65
C MET A 108 -43.88 -3.68 31.34
N ARG A 109 -44.99 -3.59 30.58
CA ARG A 109 -46.34 -3.84 31.12
C ARG A 109 -46.71 -5.33 31.11
N VAL A 110 -46.10 -6.12 30.22
CA VAL A 110 -46.23 -7.57 30.15
C VAL A 110 -45.00 -8.22 30.79
N GLY A 111 -44.77 -7.90 32.06
CA GLY A 111 -43.91 -8.69 32.92
C GLY A 111 -44.57 -10.04 33.18
N LEU A 112 -44.41 -11.00 32.26
CA LEU A 112 -44.32 -12.41 32.63
C LEU A 112 -43.74 -13.35 31.57
N PHE A 113 -43.54 -12.95 30.30
CA PHE A 113 -42.98 -13.88 29.30
C PHE A 113 -42.12 -13.20 28.21
N SER A 114 -40.89 -12.78 28.55
CA SER A 114 -39.82 -12.70 27.54
C SER A 114 -39.14 -14.06 27.47
N LYS A 115 -39.45 -14.85 26.44
CA LYS A 115 -38.71 -16.07 26.13
C LYS A 115 -37.27 -15.64 25.76
N PRO A 116 -36.23 -16.03 26.51
CA PRO A 116 -34.88 -15.59 26.16
C PRO A 116 -34.46 -16.24 24.83
N PRO A 117 -33.75 -15.51 23.95
CA PRO A 117 -33.15 -16.13 22.78
C PRO A 117 -32.16 -17.19 23.27
N LYS A 118 -32.36 -18.45 22.86
CA LYS A 118 -31.40 -19.53 23.11
C LYS A 118 -30.16 -19.30 22.25
N VAL A 119 -29.24 -18.48 22.73
CA VAL A 119 -27.92 -18.34 22.11
C VAL A 119 -27.06 -19.51 22.57
N LYS A 120 -26.85 -20.51 21.71
CA LYS A 120 -25.80 -21.52 21.92
C LYS A 120 -24.46 -20.90 21.54
N ILE A 121 -23.83 -20.23 22.50
CA ILE A 121 -22.45 -19.75 22.35
C ILE A 121 -21.53 -20.97 22.46
N LYS A 122 -21.04 -21.47 21.32
CA LYS A 122 -20.00 -22.50 21.31
C LYS A 122 -18.65 -21.80 21.39
N ILE A 123 -18.09 -21.75 22.60
CA ILE A 123 -16.72 -21.27 22.81
C ILE A 123 -15.78 -22.30 22.18
N ILE A 124 -15.15 -21.93 21.07
CA ILE A 124 -14.16 -22.75 20.38
C ILE A 124 -12.79 -22.24 20.84
N PRO A 125 -11.93 -23.07 21.44
CA PRO A 125 -10.59 -22.65 21.81
C PRO A 125 -9.82 -22.23 20.56
N ILE A 126 -9.09 -21.11 20.63
CA ILE A 126 -8.40 -20.49 19.49
C ILE A 126 -7.57 -21.50 18.70
N GLY A 127 -6.88 -22.44 19.36
CA GLY A 127 -6.11 -23.50 18.69
C GLY A 127 -6.91 -24.41 17.75
N VAL A 128 -8.21 -24.60 17.98
CA VAL A 128 -9.09 -25.43 17.13
C VAL A 128 -9.56 -24.65 15.88
N LEU A 129 -9.57 -23.31 15.93
CA LEU A 129 -9.98 -22.48 14.80
C LEU A 129 -8.97 -22.56 13.64
N TRP A 130 -7.68 -22.54 13.96
CA TRP A 130 -6.58 -22.66 12.98
C TRP A 130 -6.56 -24.03 12.30
N SER A 131 -7.13 -25.05 12.96
CA SER A 131 -7.21 -26.40 12.40
C SER A 131 -8.05 -26.52 11.15
N ARG A 132 -9.11 -25.73 11.07
CA ARG A 132 -10.02 -25.73 9.92
C ARG A 132 -9.43 -25.01 8.71
N PHE A 133 -8.38 -24.22 8.90
CA PHE A 133 -7.76 -23.40 7.87
C PHE A 133 -6.34 -23.86 7.50
N GLY A 134 -5.85 -24.98 8.05
CA GLY A 134 -4.55 -25.57 7.66
C GLY A 134 -3.33 -24.73 8.04
N LEU A 135 -3.49 -23.73 8.91
CA LEU A 135 -2.45 -22.75 9.29
C LEU A 135 -1.55 -23.21 10.45
N TRP A 136 -1.59 -24.49 10.81
CA TRP A 136 -0.83 -25.05 11.94
C TRP A 136 0.69 -24.85 11.86
N HIS A 137 1.24 -24.74 10.64
CA HIS A 137 2.69 -24.61 10.45
C HIS A 137 3.23 -23.25 10.93
N TRP A 138 2.40 -22.20 10.97
CA TRP A 138 2.87 -20.82 11.21
C TRP A 138 2.86 -20.39 12.69
N VAL A 139 2.30 -21.20 13.60
CA VAL A 139 2.12 -20.82 15.02
C VAL A 139 3.19 -21.44 15.94
N SER A 140 4.09 -22.27 15.41
CA SER A 140 5.21 -22.84 16.17
C SER A 140 6.51 -22.08 15.87
N VAL A 141 6.72 -20.95 16.55
CA VAL A 141 8.03 -20.33 16.79
C VAL A 141 8.08 -19.92 18.26
#